data_AF-A0A938MXH6-F1
#
_entry.id   AF-A0A938MXH6-F1
#
_cell.length_a   1.000
_cell.length_b   1.000
_cell.length_c   1.000
_cell.angle_alpha   90.00
_cell.angle_beta   90.00
_cell.angle_gamma   90.00
#
_symmetry.space_group_name_H-M   'P 1'
#
loop_
_entity.id
_entity.type
_entity.pdbx_description
1 polymer ?
#
loop_
_entity_poly.entity_id
_entity_poly.type
_entity_poly.pdbx_seq_one_letter_code
_entity_poly.pdbx_strand_id
1 'polypeptide(L)'
;MPRTEFTRRERLMATLRGEPVDRPAVNLYEIGGLKVDPHDPDPFNIYTDPSWRPLLKLAERDSDLIRLRSAVRQQSHEAWDYSDQGGAASVRQALMASESRIQNGCRVTRITIKAGSRELTSVTRRDPDADTLWTVEHLLKDTGDLKAYLELPDDFFAERVDVEPL
;
A
#
# COMPACT_ATOMS: atom_id res chain seq x y z
N MET A 1 33.36 3.80 -27.57
CA MET A 1 33.25 3.24 -26.21
C MET A 1 31.77 3.26 -25.83
N PRO A 2 31.21 2.17 -25.27
CA PRO A 2 29.85 2.23 -24.72
C PRO A 2 29.79 3.32 -23.66
N ARG A 3 28.70 4.09 -23.66
CA ARG A 3 28.47 5.19 -22.72
C ARG A 3 28.44 4.60 -21.31
N THR A 4 29.35 5.03 -20.44
CA THR A 4 29.55 4.45 -19.10
C THR A 4 28.61 5.01 -18.04
N GLU A 5 27.85 6.06 -18.34
CA GLU A 5 26.90 6.66 -17.40
C GLU A 5 25.63 7.09 -18.13
N PHE A 6 24.50 6.57 -17.68
CA PHE A 6 23.16 6.98 -18.13
C PHE A 6 22.47 7.76 -17.01
N THR A 7 21.78 8.85 -17.35
CA THR A 7 20.73 9.38 -16.47
C THR A 7 19.58 8.36 -16.38
N ARG A 8 18.74 8.46 -15.33
CA ARG A 8 17.56 7.58 -15.17
C ARG A 8 16.68 7.56 -16.42
N ARG A 9 16.43 8.74 -16.99
CA ARG A 9 15.63 8.88 -18.22
C ARG A 9 16.30 8.24 -19.42
N GLU A 10 17.60 8.47 -19.63
CA GLU A 10 18.32 7.86 -20.75
C GLU A 10 18.31 6.33 -20.64
N ARG A 11 18.53 5.81 -19.43
CA ARG A 11 18.51 4.37 -19.14
C ARG A 11 17.15 3.75 -19.46
N LEU A 12 16.07 4.35 -18.98
CA LEU A 12 14.70 3.93 -19.28
C LEU A 12 14.44 3.92 -20.79
N MET A 13 14.79 4.99 -21.50
CA MET A 13 14.56 5.09 -22.94
C MET A 13 15.42 4.13 -23.76
N ALA A 14 16.62 3.78 -23.30
CA ALA A 14 17.49 2.77 -23.94
C ALA A 14 16.94 1.36 -23.72
N THR A 15 16.51 1.02 -22.50
CA THR A 15 15.85 -0.26 -22.19
C THR A 15 14.59 -0.47 -23.02
N LEU A 16 13.72 0.55 -23.14
CA LEU A 16 12.51 0.46 -23.98
C LEU A 16 12.82 0.26 -25.47
N ARG A 17 14.03 0.61 -25.92
CA ARG A 17 14.52 0.38 -27.29
C ARG A 17 15.29 -0.94 -27.46
N GLY A 18 15.45 -1.73 -26.39
CA GLY A 18 16.25 -2.95 -26.41
C GLY A 18 17.77 -2.69 -26.52
N GLU A 19 18.21 -1.47 -26.19
CA GLU A 19 19.62 -1.09 -26.22
C GLU A 19 20.33 -1.52 -24.92
N PRO A 20 21.65 -1.78 -24.94
CA PRO A 20 22.43 -2.05 -23.74
C PRO A 20 22.41 -0.88 -22.75
N VAL A 21 22.34 -1.20 -21.46
CA VAL A 21 22.38 -0.26 -20.34
C VAL A 21 23.38 -0.71 -19.28
N ASP A 22 23.81 0.23 -18.43
CA ASP A 22 24.79 0.05 -17.36
C ASP A 22 24.23 -0.73 -16.14
N ARG A 23 22.91 -0.71 -15.92
CA ARG A 23 22.21 -1.42 -14.85
C ARG A 23 20.70 -1.53 -15.14
N PRO A 24 19.91 -2.31 -14.37
CA PRO A 24 18.45 -2.35 -14.53
C PRO A 24 17.80 -0.96 -14.48
N ALA A 25 17.03 -0.63 -15.53
CA ALA A 25 16.43 0.69 -15.69
C ALA A 25 15.21 0.96 -14.80
N VAL A 26 14.56 -0.10 -14.32
CA VAL A 26 13.45 -0.02 -13.38
C VAL A 26 13.46 -1.31 -12.56
N ASN A 27 13.45 -1.19 -11.24
CA ASN A 27 13.04 -2.26 -10.35
C ASN A 27 11.60 -1.98 -9.86
N LEU A 28 10.74 -3.00 -9.92
CA LEU A 28 9.30 -2.87 -9.66
C LEU A 28 8.88 -3.67 -8.42
N TYR A 29 7.83 -3.13 -7.80
CA TYR A 29 6.92 -3.79 -6.87
C TYR A 29 7.45 -4.09 -5.46
N GLU A 30 8.20 -5.16 -5.23
CA GLU A 30 8.37 -5.67 -3.85
C GLU A 30 9.64 -5.16 -3.18
N ILE A 31 10.76 -5.10 -3.90
CA ILE A 31 12.03 -4.64 -3.35
C ILE A 31 12.36 -3.29 -3.98
N GLY A 32 12.05 -2.22 -3.26
CA GLY A 32 12.28 -0.85 -3.71
C GLY A 32 11.07 -0.18 -4.35
N GLY A 33 9.96 -0.90 -4.58
CA GLY A 33 8.67 -0.28 -4.97
C GLY A 33 7.98 0.43 -3.80
N LEU A 34 8.06 -0.13 -2.60
CA LEU A 34 7.61 0.52 -1.36
C LEU A 34 8.77 1.30 -0.72
N LYS A 35 8.46 2.38 0.02
CA LYS A 35 9.45 3.05 0.86
C LYS A 35 9.51 2.31 2.19
N VAL A 36 10.60 1.57 2.39
CA VAL A 36 10.81 0.77 3.60
C VAL A 36 11.63 1.57 4.61
N ASP A 37 11.20 1.57 5.88
CA ASP A 37 12.01 2.00 7.02
C ASP A 37 12.40 0.79 7.89
N PRO A 38 13.66 0.32 7.81
CA PRO A 38 14.15 -0.77 8.66
C PRO A 38 14.22 -0.45 10.16
N HIS A 39 13.98 0.80 10.57
CA HIS A 39 14.01 1.22 11.97
C HIS A 39 12.61 1.44 12.55
N ASP A 40 11.54 1.26 11.77
CA ASP A 40 10.17 1.29 12.28
C ASP A 40 10.00 0.15 13.32
N PRO A 41 9.60 0.48 14.57
CA PRO A 41 9.49 -0.48 15.66
C PRO A 41 8.24 -1.39 15.57
N ASP A 42 7.40 -1.28 14.55
CA ASP A 42 6.25 -2.18 14.38
C ASP A 42 6.73 -3.65 14.35
N PRO A 43 6.25 -4.53 15.26
CA PRO A 43 6.65 -5.94 15.29
C PRO A 43 6.25 -6.75 14.04
N PHE A 44 5.45 -6.18 13.14
CA PHE A 44 5.12 -6.77 11.83
C PHE A 44 5.95 -6.19 10.69
N ASN A 45 6.97 -5.38 10.99
CA ASN A 45 7.96 -4.89 10.04
C ASN A 45 9.10 -5.91 9.88
N ILE A 46 9.00 -6.78 8.87
CA ILE A 46 10.02 -7.81 8.60
C ILE A 46 11.38 -7.21 8.22
N TYR A 47 11.41 -5.96 7.77
CA TYR A 47 12.62 -5.31 7.30
C TYR A 47 13.56 -4.88 8.43
N THR A 48 13.11 -4.98 9.68
CA THR A 48 13.96 -4.83 10.87
C THR A 48 15.00 -5.95 10.97
N ASP A 49 14.72 -7.14 10.41
CA ASP A 49 15.67 -8.25 10.39
C ASP A 49 16.91 -7.89 9.54
N PRO A 50 18.14 -7.99 10.09
CA PRO A 50 19.36 -7.63 9.39
C PRO A 50 19.60 -8.36 8.06
N SER A 51 18.99 -9.53 7.86
CA SER A 51 19.10 -10.31 6.62
C SER A 51 18.53 -9.58 5.39
N TRP A 52 17.61 -8.63 5.57
CA TRP A 52 17.07 -7.81 4.48
C TRP A 52 18.03 -6.71 4.01
N ARG A 53 18.98 -6.29 4.85
CA ARG A 53 19.85 -5.13 4.57
C ARG A 53 20.62 -5.23 3.25
N PRO A 54 21.22 -6.38 2.87
CA PRO A 54 21.93 -6.49 1.59
C PRO A 54 21.01 -6.25 0.39
N LEU A 55 19.79 -6.78 0.45
CA LEU A 55 18.81 -6.71 -0.63
C LEU A 55 18.23 -5.30 -0.78
N LEU A 56 17.90 -4.65 0.33
CA LEU A 56 17.46 -3.26 0.34
C LEU A 56 18.55 -2.33 -0.23
N LYS A 57 19.82 -2.51 0.18
CA LYS A 57 20.95 -1.75 -0.35
C LYS A 57 21.15 -1.97 -1.85
N LEU A 58 21.03 -3.20 -2.33
CA LEU A 58 21.13 -3.54 -3.75
C LEU A 58 20.06 -2.79 -4.55
N ALA A 59 18.81 -2.80 -4.11
CA ALA A 59 17.74 -2.09 -4.82
C ALA A 59 17.94 -0.57 -4.83
N GLU A 60 18.28 0.04 -3.69
CA GLU A 60 18.51 1.50 -3.60
C GLU A 60 19.72 1.96 -4.42
N ARG A 61 20.81 1.19 -4.39
CA ARG A 61 22.07 1.60 -5.02
C ARG A 61 22.12 1.24 -6.49
N ASP A 62 21.64 0.06 -6.87
CA ASP A 62 21.99 -0.58 -8.15
C ASP A 62 20.80 -0.66 -9.13
N SER A 63 19.66 -0.03 -8.80
CA SER A 63 18.53 0.13 -9.72
C SER A 63 17.95 1.54 -9.69
N ASP A 64 17.22 1.91 -10.75
CA ASP A 64 16.30 3.04 -10.67
C ASP A 64 14.94 2.56 -10.13
N LEU A 65 14.35 3.35 -9.25
CA LEU A 65 13.15 2.97 -8.51
C LEU A 65 11.94 3.82 -8.94
N ILE A 66 10.84 3.14 -9.23
CA ILE A 66 9.51 3.77 -9.34
C ILE A 66 8.76 3.39 -8.07
N ARG A 67 8.62 4.35 -7.15
CA ARG A 67 7.90 4.11 -5.90
C ARG A 67 6.40 4.07 -6.15
N LEU A 68 5.74 3.09 -5.55
CA LEU A 68 4.29 3.10 -5.40
C LEU A 68 3.94 4.25 -4.45
N ARG A 69 3.12 5.18 -4.96
CA ARG A 69 2.64 6.35 -4.23
C ARG A 69 1.13 6.37 -4.29
N SER A 70 0.50 6.90 -3.26
CA SER A 70 -0.91 7.24 -3.27
C SER A 70 -1.06 8.76 -3.40
N ALA A 71 -2.10 9.19 -4.10
CA ALA A 71 -2.47 10.60 -4.18
C ALA A 71 -3.14 11.11 -2.89
N VAL A 72 -3.58 10.19 -2.04
CA VAL A 72 -4.41 10.48 -0.85
C VAL A 72 -3.88 9.81 0.43
N ARG A 73 -2.84 8.98 0.33
CA ARG A 73 -2.24 8.28 1.48
C ARG A 73 -0.73 8.52 1.54
N GLN A 74 -0.19 8.49 2.75
CA GLN A 74 1.25 8.56 2.97
C GLN A 74 1.98 7.39 2.27
N GLN A 75 1.45 6.17 2.40
CA GLN A 75 1.87 5.01 1.61
C GLN A 75 0.69 4.27 1.00
N SER A 76 0.85 3.74 -0.22
CA SER A 76 -0.23 3.08 -0.97
C SER A 76 -0.69 1.76 -0.35
N HIS A 77 0.16 1.12 0.44
CA HIS A 77 -0.11 -0.17 1.08
C HIS A 77 -0.61 -0.05 2.52
N GLU A 78 -0.50 1.15 3.12
CA GLU A 78 -1.04 1.41 4.44
C GLU A 78 -2.58 1.43 4.37
N ALA A 79 -3.20 0.92 5.43
CA ALA A 79 -4.63 1.09 5.66
C ALA A 79 -4.95 2.59 5.73
N TRP A 80 -6.21 2.94 5.52
CA TRP A 80 -6.66 4.33 5.66
C TRP A 80 -6.23 4.88 7.02
N ASP A 81 -5.43 5.94 7.00
CA ASP A 81 -5.18 6.71 8.21
C ASP A 81 -6.45 7.52 8.49
N TYR A 82 -7.13 7.16 9.58
CA TYR A 82 -8.37 7.80 10.02
C TYR A 82 -8.12 9.16 10.71
N SER A 83 -6.86 9.62 10.76
CA SER A 83 -6.47 10.86 11.43
C SER A 83 -6.86 12.14 10.66
N ASP A 84 -7.19 12.05 9.36
CA ASP A 84 -7.58 13.22 8.57
C ASP A 84 -9.04 13.63 8.84
N GLN A 85 -9.25 14.89 9.26
CA GLN A 85 -10.51 15.41 9.81
C GLN A 85 -11.32 16.25 8.80
N GLY A 86 -11.19 15.99 7.50
CA GLY A 86 -12.03 16.63 6.48
C GLY A 86 -13.49 16.14 6.51
N GLY A 87 -14.44 16.90 5.96
CA GLY A 87 -15.88 16.57 6.00
C GLY A 87 -16.25 15.18 5.47
N ALA A 88 -15.53 14.66 4.46
CA ALA A 88 -15.67 13.29 3.94
C ALA A 88 -15.28 12.21 4.98
N ALA A 89 -14.33 12.52 5.85
CA ALA A 89 -13.93 11.64 6.93
C ALA A 89 -15.09 11.40 7.91
N SER A 90 -15.99 12.37 8.13
CA SER A 90 -17.11 12.21 9.07
C SER A 90 -18.16 11.18 8.62
N VAL A 91 -18.50 11.13 7.32
CA VAL A 91 -19.47 10.15 6.79
C VAL A 91 -18.85 8.76 6.82
N ARG A 92 -17.59 8.64 6.38
CA ARG A 92 -16.87 7.37 6.45
C ARG A 92 -16.70 6.89 7.88
N GLN A 93 -16.27 7.73 8.81
CA GLN A 93 -16.11 7.40 10.23
C GLN A 93 -17.45 7.01 10.89
N ALA A 94 -18.57 7.61 10.46
CA ALA A 94 -19.90 7.26 10.98
C ALA A 94 -20.38 5.88 10.50
N LEU A 95 -20.01 5.49 9.28
CA LEU A 95 -20.49 4.25 8.65
C LEU A 95 -19.48 3.09 8.76
N MET A 96 -18.20 3.37 8.95
CA MET A 96 -17.13 2.36 8.94
C MET A 96 -16.37 2.34 10.26
N ALA A 97 -16.18 1.14 10.80
CA ALA A 97 -15.33 0.88 11.95
C ALA A 97 -14.17 -0.05 11.56
N SER A 98 -13.03 0.13 12.22
CA SER A 98 -11.83 -0.68 12.06
C SER A 98 -11.28 -1.08 13.41
N GLU A 99 -11.09 -2.37 13.63
CA GLU A 99 -10.56 -2.91 14.88
C GLU A 99 -9.39 -3.84 14.59
N SER A 100 -8.27 -3.63 15.26
CA SER A 100 -7.07 -4.46 15.15
C SER A 100 -6.78 -5.15 16.46
N ARG A 101 -6.49 -6.45 16.40
CA ARG A 101 -6.12 -7.26 17.57
C ARG A 101 -5.02 -8.25 17.23
N ILE A 102 -4.22 -8.61 18.24
CA ILE A 102 -3.28 -9.72 18.12
C ILE A 102 -4.02 -11.02 18.48
N GLN A 103 -4.06 -11.96 17.56
CA GLN A 103 -4.69 -13.27 17.73
C GLN A 103 -3.71 -14.35 17.24
N ASN A 104 -3.30 -15.24 18.14
CA ASN A 104 -2.33 -16.31 17.86
C ASN A 104 -1.02 -15.80 17.21
N GLY A 105 -0.50 -14.67 17.71
CA GLY A 105 0.72 -14.04 17.18
C GLY A 105 0.55 -13.26 15.87
N CYS A 106 -0.62 -13.32 15.24
CA CYS A 106 -0.92 -12.59 14.01
C CYS A 106 -1.69 -11.31 14.32
N ARG A 107 -1.50 -10.24 13.52
CA ARG A 107 -2.36 -9.05 13.55
C ARG A 107 -3.59 -9.34 12.70
N VAL A 108 -4.76 -9.33 13.33
CA VAL A 108 -6.05 -9.50 12.67
C VAL A 108 -6.78 -8.17 12.71
N THR A 109 -7.14 -7.65 11.55
CA THR A 109 -7.91 -6.40 11.41
C THR A 109 -9.30 -6.73 10.88
N ARG A 110 -10.34 -6.27 11.57
CA ARG A 110 -11.73 -6.33 11.10
C ARG A 110 -12.17 -4.93 10.67
N ILE A 111 -12.76 -4.86 9.49
CA ILE A 111 -13.53 -3.71 9.02
C ILE A 111 -15.01 -4.07 9.09
N THR A 112 -15.82 -3.13 9.55
CA THR A 112 -17.29 -3.21 9.53
C THR A 112 -17.84 -1.96 8.86
N ILE A 113 -18.75 -2.09 7.90
CA ILE A 113 -19.41 -0.99 7.20
C ILE A 113 -20.93 -1.14 7.30
N LYS A 114 -21.61 -0.10 7.76
CA LYS A 114 -23.08 0.01 7.74
C LYS A 114 -23.52 0.51 6.37
N ALA A 115 -24.19 -0.35 5.61
CA ALA A 115 -24.63 -0.09 4.23
C ALA A 115 -26.13 -0.35 4.12
N GLY A 116 -26.93 0.71 4.29
CA GLY A 116 -28.39 0.61 4.34
C GLY A 116 -28.85 -0.32 5.48
N SER A 117 -29.57 -1.38 5.13
CA SER A 117 -30.03 -2.39 6.09
C SER A 117 -29.02 -3.54 6.32
N ARG A 118 -27.85 -3.52 5.66
CA ARG A 118 -26.82 -4.55 5.81
C ARG A 118 -25.62 -4.03 6.59
N GLU A 119 -24.96 -4.95 7.26
CA GLU A 119 -23.65 -4.75 7.84
C GLU A 119 -22.65 -5.60 7.04
N LEU A 120 -21.68 -4.94 6.41
CA LEU A 120 -20.64 -5.57 5.61
C LEU A 120 -19.38 -5.71 6.45
N THR A 121 -18.77 -6.89 6.45
CA THR A 121 -17.58 -7.17 7.25
C THR A 121 -16.44 -7.69 6.40
N SER A 122 -15.22 -7.26 6.69
CA SER A 122 -14.00 -7.78 6.08
C SER A 122 -12.99 -8.08 7.17
N VAL A 123 -12.22 -9.15 6.99
CA VAL A 123 -11.16 -9.51 7.93
C VAL A 123 -9.88 -9.75 7.16
N THR A 124 -8.81 -9.12 7.65
CA THR A 124 -7.47 -9.30 7.14
C THR A 124 -6.56 -9.83 8.24
N ARG A 125 -5.54 -10.58 7.83
CA ARG A 125 -4.51 -11.14 8.71
C ARG A 125 -3.14 -10.72 8.19
N ARG A 126 -2.24 -10.34 9.09
CA ARG A 126 -0.81 -10.16 8.84
C ARG A 126 -0.03 -11.02 9.82
N ASP A 127 0.94 -11.75 9.29
CA ASP A 127 1.83 -12.61 10.06
C ASP A 127 3.13 -11.81 10.30
N PRO A 128 3.81 -11.97 11.47
CA PRO A 128 4.95 -11.11 11.83
C PRO A 128 6.16 -11.31 10.92
N ASP A 129 6.30 -12.49 10.31
CA ASP A 129 7.48 -12.90 9.55
C ASP A 129 7.27 -12.78 8.02
N ALA A 130 6.16 -12.17 7.57
CA ALA A 130 5.84 -12.02 6.16
C ALA A 130 5.34 -10.62 5.84
N ASP A 131 5.88 -10.02 4.77
CA ASP A 131 5.37 -8.75 4.24
C ASP A 131 4.19 -9.01 3.30
N THR A 132 3.12 -9.56 3.86
CA THR A 132 1.90 -9.86 3.13
C THR A 132 0.70 -9.70 4.07
N LEU A 133 -0.40 -9.21 3.50
CA LEU A 133 -1.69 -9.12 4.17
C LEU A 133 -2.68 -10.00 3.41
N TRP A 134 -3.27 -10.96 4.12
CA TRP A 134 -4.26 -11.88 3.57
C TRP A 134 -5.66 -11.44 3.92
N THR A 135 -6.55 -11.37 2.93
CA THR A 135 -8.00 -11.27 3.19
C THR A 135 -8.52 -12.65 3.55
N VAL A 136 -8.95 -12.83 4.80
CA VAL A 136 -9.52 -14.10 5.30
C VAL A 136 -11.06 -14.07 5.32
N GLU A 137 -11.64 -12.88 5.25
CA GLU A 137 -13.08 -12.67 5.02
C GLU A 137 -13.21 -11.49 4.05
N HIS A 138 -13.78 -11.72 2.86
CA HIS A 138 -14.02 -10.66 1.89
C HIS A 138 -15.19 -9.76 2.32
N LEU A 139 -15.08 -8.46 2.04
CA LEU A 139 -16.11 -7.47 2.34
C LEU A 139 -17.45 -7.81 1.67
N LEU A 140 -17.40 -8.13 0.37
CA LEU A 140 -18.56 -8.48 -0.45
C LEU A 140 -18.57 -9.99 -0.65
N LYS A 141 -19.55 -10.67 -0.07
CA LYS A 141 -19.68 -12.15 -0.10
C LYS A 141 -20.71 -12.61 -1.11
N ASP A 142 -21.69 -11.76 -1.38
CA ASP A 142 -22.77 -12.01 -2.33
C ASP A 142 -23.13 -10.76 -3.14
N THR A 143 -23.98 -10.94 -4.16
CA THR A 143 -24.47 -9.84 -5.01
C THR A 143 -25.27 -8.80 -4.22
N GLY A 144 -25.93 -9.19 -3.14
CA GLY A 144 -26.64 -8.22 -2.30
C GLY A 144 -25.68 -7.34 -1.50
N ASP A 145 -24.51 -7.85 -1.10
CA ASP A 145 -23.49 -7.04 -0.41
C ASP A 145 -22.97 -5.97 -1.38
N LEU A 146 -22.73 -6.36 -2.63
CA LEU A 146 -22.38 -5.42 -3.69
C LEU A 146 -23.44 -4.35 -3.88
N LYS A 147 -24.73 -4.72 -3.94
CA LYS A 147 -25.83 -3.75 -4.05
C LYS A 147 -25.88 -2.79 -2.86
N ALA A 148 -25.79 -3.30 -1.64
CA ALA A 148 -25.76 -2.47 -0.43
C ALA A 148 -24.54 -1.53 -0.41
N TYR A 149 -23.36 -2.01 -0.82
CA TYR A 149 -22.15 -1.20 -0.91
C TYR A 149 -22.30 -0.05 -1.92
N LEU A 150 -22.97 -0.30 -3.05
CA LEU A 150 -23.25 0.72 -4.07
C LEU A 150 -24.32 1.75 -3.63
N GLU A 151 -25.05 1.49 -2.54
CA GLU A 151 -26.01 2.43 -1.94
C GLU A 151 -25.35 3.36 -0.89
N LEU A 152 -24.06 3.18 -0.59
CA LEU A 152 -23.31 4.10 0.28
C LEU A 152 -23.27 5.50 -0.35
N PRO A 153 -23.37 6.58 0.46
CA PRO A 153 -23.36 7.95 -0.06
C PRO A 153 -22.02 8.27 -0.72
N ASP A 154 -22.00 9.10 -1.76
CA ASP A 154 -20.77 9.50 -2.46
C ASP A 154 -19.71 10.08 -1.51
N ASP A 155 -20.14 10.83 -0.49
CA ASP A 155 -19.26 11.39 0.55
C ASP A 155 -18.49 10.32 1.34
N PHE A 156 -18.98 9.07 1.38
CA PHE A 156 -18.25 7.93 1.94
C PHE A 156 -16.94 7.67 1.17
N PHE A 157 -16.95 7.91 -0.14
CA PHE A 157 -15.83 7.67 -1.06
C PHE A 157 -14.99 8.91 -1.35
N ALA A 158 -15.44 10.10 -0.91
CA ALA A 158 -14.75 11.34 -1.18
C ALA A 158 -13.34 11.37 -0.55
N GLU A 159 -12.38 11.86 -1.30
CA GLU A 159 -10.98 12.01 -0.92
C GLU A 159 -10.47 13.40 -1.27
N ARG A 160 -9.53 13.93 -0.48
CA ARG A 160 -8.84 15.18 -0.81
C ARG A 160 -7.45 14.85 -1.34
N VAL A 161 -7.20 15.23 -2.60
CA VAL A 161 -5.87 15.15 -3.20
C VAL A 161 -5.19 16.51 -3.04
N ASP A 162 -4.04 16.53 -2.38
CA ASP A 162 -3.15 17.69 -2.38
C ASP A 162 -2.22 17.63 -3.60
N VAL A 163 -2.26 18.67 -4.43
CA VAL A 163 -1.48 18.79 -5.66
C VAL A 163 -0.38 19.84 -5.56
N GLU A 164 -0.28 20.58 -4.45
CA GLU A 164 0.81 21.56 -4.24
C GLU A 164 2.22 20.95 -4.28
N PRO A 165 2.46 19.69 -3.87
CA PRO A 165 3.79 19.08 -3.91
C PRO A 165 4.29 18.62 -5.30
N LEU A 166 3.54 18.88 -6.39
CA LEU A 166 3.89 18.51 -7.77
C LEU A 166 4.72 19.60 -8.48
#